data_AF-A0A2E4PJ41-F1
#
_entry.id   AF-A0A2E4PJ41-F1
#
_cell.length_a   1.000
_cell.length_b   1.000
_cell.length_c   1.000
_cell.angle_alpha   90.00
_cell.angle_beta   90.00
_cell.angle_gamma   90.00
#
_symmetry.space_group_name_H-M   'P 1'
#
loop_
_entity.id
_entity.type
_entity.pdbx_description
1 polymer ?
#
loop_
_entity_poly.entity_id
_entity_poly.type
_entity_poly.pdbx_seq_one_letter_code
_entity_poly.pdbx_strand_id
1 'polypeptide(L)'
;MKEEMNTEDFIKEMMRKSHLETPSEGFTLKVMQQIEREVVFQKLHTPLISKKTWLIITVLFAVFLCVAFYFLGNTEANKTSTSVFQNVFQNNWNQLFLRIRFSKTLTFSLVLFFIFSLLQMFYITSYLNRKTKS
;
A
#
# COMPACT_ATOMS: atom_id res chain seq x y z
N MET A 1 -41.16 35.73 -18.56
CA MET A 1 -39.86 36.41 -18.78
C MET A 1 -39.85 37.89 -18.36
N LYS A 2 -40.77 38.38 -17.51
CA LYS A 2 -40.75 39.77 -16.98
C LYS A 2 -40.64 39.85 -15.45
N GLU A 3 -40.71 38.72 -14.74
CA GLU A 3 -40.58 38.69 -13.27
C GLU A 3 -39.13 38.47 -12.79
N GLU A 4 -38.28 37.80 -13.57
CA GLU A 4 -36.89 37.53 -13.16
C GLU A 4 -35.98 38.77 -13.14
N MET A 5 -36.24 39.75 -14.03
CA MET A 5 -35.46 40.99 -14.11
C MET A 5 -35.54 41.82 -12.82
N ASN A 6 -36.68 41.81 -12.12
CA ASN A 6 -36.87 42.63 -10.94
C ASN A 6 -36.13 42.06 -9.72
N THR A 7 -35.94 40.74 -9.67
CA THR A 7 -35.29 40.05 -8.56
C THR A 7 -33.78 40.24 -8.58
N GLU A 8 -33.16 40.16 -9.77
CA GLU A 8 -31.71 40.37 -9.90
C GLU A 8 -31.32 41.83 -9.60
N ASP A 9 -32.09 42.79 -10.13
CA ASP A 9 -31.85 44.21 -9.85
C ASP A 9 -32.07 44.55 -8.37
N PHE A 10 -33.06 43.93 -7.73
CA PHE A 10 -33.30 44.05 -6.28
C PHE A 10 -32.15 43.45 -5.45
N ILE A 11 -31.67 42.25 -5.81
CA ILE A 11 -30.54 41.60 -5.12
C ILE A 11 -29.25 42.43 -5.29
N LYS A 12 -29.02 42.97 -6.48
CA LYS A 12 -27.86 43.81 -6.78
C LYS A 12 -27.89 45.12 -5.99
N GLU A 13 -29.06 45.73 -5.87
CA GLU A 13 -29.26 46.95 -5.08
C GLU A 13 -29.11 46.68 -3.57
N MET A 14 -29.57 45.52 -3.08
CA MET A 14 -29.36 45.07 -1.71
C MET A 14 -27.87 44.81 -1.41
N MET A 15 -27.13 44.17 -2.32
CA MET A 15 -25.66 44.00 -2.20
C MET A 15 -24.91 45.33 -2.26
N ARG A 16 -25.39 46.28 -3.08
CA ARG A 16 -24.79 47.62 -3.18
C ARG A 16 -25.00 48.45 -1.91
N LYS A 17 -26.15 48.27 -1.24
CA LYS A 17 -26.49 48.94 0.03
C LYS A 17 -25.86 48.29 1.25
N SER A 18 -25.53 47.00 1.19
CA SER A 18 -24.68 46.40 2.22
C SER A 18 -23.27 47.00 2.11
N HIS A 19 -22.79 47.59 3.20
CA HIS A 19 -21.41 48.02 3.30
C HIS A 19 -20.54 46.77 3.13
N LEU A 20 -19.87 46.64 1.99
CA LEU A 20 -18.96 45.53 1.74
C LEU A 20 -17.83 45.68 2.75
N GLU A 21 -17.81 44.81 3.77
CA GLU A 21 -16.70 44.71 4.70
C GLU A 21 -15.43 44.51 3.87
N THR A 22 -14.58 45.54 3.85
CA THR A 22 -13.33 45.46 3.12
C THR A 22 -12.45 44.45 3.85
N PRO A 23 -11.89 43.47 3.12
CA PRO A 23 -11.06 42.47 3.77
C PRO A 23 -9.90 43.16 4.49
N SER A 24 -9.52 42.63 5.66
CA SER A 24 -8.40 43.17 6.44
C SER A 24 -7.14 43.29 5.59
N GLU A 25 -6.27 44.25 5.87
CA GLU A 25 -4.97 44.35 5.21
C GLU A 25 -4.23 43.00 5.24
N GLY A 26 -3.78 42.57 4.06
CA GLY A 26 -3.09 41.28 3.90
C GLY A 26 -3.97 40.04 3.98
N PHE A 27 -5.30 40.15 3.87
CA PHE A 27 -6.23 39.01 3.83
C PHE A 27 -5.80 37.95 2.81
N THR A 28 -5.55 38.36 1.56
CA THR A 28 -5.13 37.46 0.48
C THR A 28 -3.84 36.72 0.84
N LEU A 29 -2.89 37.41 1.47
CA LEU A 29 -1.61 36.82 1.88
C LEU A 29 -1.80 35.79 3.00
N LYS A 30 -2.65 36.07 3.99
CA LYS A 30 -3.00 35.12 5.05
C LYS A 30 -3.72 33.89 4.52
N VAL A 31 -4.66 34.09 3.58
CA VAL A 31 -5.39 32.98 2.92
C VAL A 31 -4.44 32.13 2.08
N MET A 32 -3.59 32.74 1.24
CA MET A 32 -2.58 32.01 0.47
C MET A 32 -1.61 31.24 1.36
N GLN A 33 -1.14 31.83 2.46
CA GLN A 33 -0.26 31.14 3.41
C GLN A 33 -0.94 29.94 4.07
N GLN A 34 -2.24 30.03 4.39
CA GLN A 34 -3.00 28.92 4.95
C GLN A 34 -3.17 27.79 3.92
N ILE A 35 -3.53 28.15 2.68
CA ILE A 35 -3.69 27.21 1.57
C ILE A 35 -2.36 26.51 1.26
N GLU A 36 -1.25 27.24 1.19
CA GLU A 36 0.08 26.63 0.96
C GLU A 36 0.45 25.65 2.07
N ARG A 37 0.16 25.95 3.34
CA ARG A 37 0.40 25.01 4.46
C ARG A 37 -0.44 23.74 4.33
N GLU A 38 -1.71 23.86 3.96
CA GLU A 38 -2.60 22.70 3.72
C GLU A 38 -2.16 21.87 2.52
N VAL A 39 -1.76 22.51 1.42
CA VAL A 39 -1.24 21.85 0.22
C VAL A 39 0.07 21.13 0.51
N VAL A 40 0.97 21.73 1.31
CA VAL A 40 2.22 21.09 1.74
C VAL A 40 1.95 19.88 2.65
N PHE A 41 0.95 19.96 3.54
CA PHE A 41 0.52 18.81 4.34
C PHE A 41 -0.05 17.67 3.50
N GLN A 42 -0.83 17.96 2.46
CA GLN A 42 -1.32 16.95 1.52
C GLN A 42 -0.20 16.36 0.64
N LYS A 43 0.86 17.13 0.38
CA LYS A 43 2.00 16.72 -0.46
C LYS A 43 3.09 15.95 0.30
N LEU A 44 2.92 15.72 1.60
CA LEU A 44 3.72 14.74 2.34
C LEU A 44 3.33 13.33 1.87
N HIS A 45 3.78 12.99 0.66
CA HIS A 45 3.70 11.67 0.05
C HIS A 45 4.56 10.70 0.85
N THR A 46 4.06 10.27 2.01
CA THR A 46 4.63 9.13 2.70
C THR A 46 4.39 7.90 1.82
N PRO A 47 5.44 7.18 1.40
CA PRO A 47 5.26 5.95 0.64
C PRO A 47 4.39 5.00 1.46
N LEU A 48 3.28 4.52 0.89
CA LEU A 48 2.31 3.62 1.54
C LEU A 48 2.98 2.43 2.25
N ILE A 49 4.11 1.98 1.70
CA ILE A 49 4.96 0.94 2.26
C ILE A 49 6.37 1.53 2.37
N SER A 50 6.87 1.62 3.60
CA SER A 50 8.25 2.04 3.86
C SER A 50 9.23 1.06 3.22
N LYS A 51 10.39 1.55 2.79
CA LYS A 51 11.48 0.72 2.23
C LYS A 51 11.87 -0.44 3.18
N LYS A 52 11.74 -0.22 4.50
CA LYS A 52 11.97 -1.25 5.53
C LYS A 52 10.97 -2.40 5.44
N THR A 53 9.69 -2.09 5.18
CA THR A 53 8.62 -3.09 5.05
C THR A 53 8.82 -3.95 3.79
N TRP A 54 9.31 -3.36 2.70
CA TRP A 54 9.69 -4.12 1.50
C TRP A 54 10.76 -5.17 1.78
N LEU A 55 11.80 -4.82 2.55
CA LEU A 55 12.85 -5.75 2.95
C LEU A 55 12.28 -6.93 3.75
N ILE A 56 11.38 -6.65 4.70
CA ILE A 56 10.71 -7.69 5.49
C ILE A 56 9.93 -8.67 4.60
N ILE A 57 9.18 -8.16 3.62
CA ILE A 57 8.42 -8.99 2.68
C ILE A 57 9.35 -9.89 1.88
N THR A 58 10.47 -9.35 1.37
CA THR A 58 11.45 -10.13 0.61
C THR A 58 12.08 -11.23 1.45
N VAL A 59 12.46 -10.93 2.69
CA VAL A 59 13.03 -11.94 3.62
C VAL A 59 12.01 -13.02 3.93
N LEU A 60 10.76 -12.65 4.21
CA LEU A 60 9.70 -13.62 4.50
C LEU A 60 9.41 -14.53 3.30
N PHE A 61 9.42 -13.96 2.08
CA PHE A 61 9.27 -14.72 0.84
C PHE A 61 10.41 -15.71 0.63
N ALA A 62 11.66 -15.28 0.87
CA ALA A 62 12.83 -16.16 0.77
C ALA A 62 12.75 -17.32 1.77
N VAL A 63 12.41 -17.04 3.04
CA VAL A 63 12.24 -18.09 4.07
C VAL A 63 11.13 -19.07 3.69
N PHE A 64 9.99 -18.57 3.21
CA PHE A 64 8.88 -19.42 2.78
C PHE A 64 9.27 -20.34 1.61
N LEU A 65 9.99 -19.81 0.61
CA LEU A 65 10.52 -20.63 -0.48
C LEU A 65 11.48 -21.70 0.02
N CYS A 66 12.41 -21.37 0.92
CA CYS A 66 13.33 -22.35 1.50
C CYS A 66 12.58 -23.51 2.16
N VAL A 67 11.54 -23.20 2.95
CA VAL A 67 10.71 -24.21 3.62
C VAL A 67 9.96 -25.05 2.60
N ALA A 68 9.34 -24.43 1.59
CA ALA A 68 8.63 -25.14 0.53
C ALA A 68 9.54 -26.12 -0.22
N PHE A 69 10.77 -25.69 -0.58
CA PHE A 69 11.76 -26.54 -1.22
C PHE A 69 12.24 -27.69 -0.32
N TYR A 70 12.42 -27.45 0.98
CA TYR A 70 12.78 -28.49 1.94
C TYR A 70 11.73 -29.61 2.02
N PHE A 71 10.45 -29.24 2.10
CA PHE A 71 9.35 -30.22 2.09
C PHE A 71 9.19 -30.91 0.73
N LEU A 72 9.55 -30.25 -0.37
CA LEU A 72 9.49 -30.84 -1.71
C LEU A 72 10.62 -31.87 -1.95
N GLY A 73 11.82 -31.64 -1.43
CA GLY A 73 13.00 -32.49 -1.64
C GLY A 73 13.00 -33.85 -0.90
N ASN A 74 12.10 -34.06 0.07
CA ASN A 74 12.04 -35.30 0.87
C ASN A 74 11.25 -36.46 0.22
N THR A 75 11.05 -36.46 -1.11
CA THR A 75 10.45 -37.59 -1.83
C THR A 75 11.46 -38.23 -2.76
N GLU A 76 12.05 -39.33 -2.29
CA GLU A 76 12.58 -40.44 -3.07
C GLU A 76 13.40 -40.06 -4.33
N ALA A 77 14.67 -39.69 -4.16
CA ALA A 77 15.77 -40.15 -5.04
C ALA A 77 17.12 -39.57 -4.61
N ASN A 78 18.06 -40.49 -4.33
CA ASN A 78 19.51 -40.34 -4.36
C ASN A 78 20.17 -39.30 -3.44
N LYS A 79 20.89 -39.86 -2.46
CA LYS A 79 21.91 -39.24 -1.60
C LYS A 79 23.09 -38.68 -2.41
N THR A 80 22.93 -37.66 -3.24
CA THR A 80 24.08 -37.03 -3.93
C THR A 80 23.98 -35.52 -4.16
N SER A 81 22.89 -34.87 -3.75
CA SER A 81 22.82 -33.41 -3.79
C SER A 81 22.48 -32.88 -2.41
N THR A 82 23.52 -32.69 -1.60
CA THR A 82 23.45 -31.84 -0.41
C THR A 82 23.14 -30.42 -0.85
N SER A 83 21.86 -30.15 -1.04
CA SER A 83 21.33 -28.82 -1.26
C SER A 83 21.78 -27.94 -0.10
N VAL A 84 22.35 -26.78 -0.39
CA VAL A 84 22.85 -25.82 0.62
C VAL A 84 21.79 -25.49 1.69
N PHE A 85 20.51 -25.65 1.34
CA PHE A 85 19.38 -25.51 2.25
C PHE A 85 19.27 -26.60 3.32
N GLN A 86 19.74 -27.83 3.05
CA GLN A 86 19.60 -28.96 3.97
C GLN A 86 20.52 -28.82 5.20
N ASN A 87 21.70 -28.22 5.03
CA ASN A 87 22.64 -27.94 6.14
C ASN A 87 22.17 -26.77 7.01
N VAL A 88 21.45 -25.79 6.46
CA VAL A 88 20.93 -24.63 7.22
C VAL A 88 19.77 -25.04 8.15
N PHE A 89 18.96 -26.01 7.74
CA PHE A 89 17.80 -26.50 8.50
C PHE A 89 18.11 -27.70 9.41
N GLN A 90 19.38 -28.11 9.53
CA GLN A 90 19.77 -29.34 10.23
C GLN A 90 19.80 -29.27 11.77
N ASN A 91 19.24 -28.22 12.38
CA ASN A 91 19.27 -28.05 13.83
C ASN A 91 17.88 -28.28 14.46
N ASN A 92 17.71 -29.40 15.18
CA ASN A 92 16.69 -29.75 16.22
C ASN A 92 15.19 -29.43 16.05
N TRP A 93 14.75 -28.59 15.11
CA TRP A 93 13.35 -28.20 14.89
C TRP A 93 12.54 -29.26 14.13
N ASN A 94 13.23 -30.26 13.58
CA ASN A 94 12.64 -31.35 12.85
C ASN A 94 11.61 -32.14 13.70
N GLN A 95 11.77 -32.26 15.02
CA GLN A 95 10.89 -33.13 15.82
C GLN A 95 9.42 -32.65 15.90
N LEU A 96 9.18 -31.34 15.83
CA LEU A 96 7.82 -30.79 15.85
C LEU A 96 7.17 -30.75 14.46
N PHE A 97 7.96 -30.48 13.41
CA PHE A 97 7.44 -30.36 12.04
C PHE A 97 7.41 -31.69 11.27
N LEU A 98 8.22 -32.69 11.64
CA LEU A 98 8.24 -34.01 10.98
C LEU A 98 6.94 -34.81 11.16
N ARG A 99 6.15 -34.52 12.20
CA ARG A 99 4.86 -35.20 12.42
C ARG A 99 3.76 -34.68 11.48
N ILE A 100 3.94 -33.48 10.91
CA ILE A 100 2.95 -32.87 10.01
C ILE A 100 3.33 -33.21 8.57
N ARG A 101 2.67 -34.22 8.01
CA ARG A 101 2.80 -34.58 6.59
C ARG A 101 1.89 -33.71 5.74
N PHE A 102 2.44 -32.69 5.12
CA PHE A 102 1.73 -31.96 4.06
C PHE A 102 1.75 -32.77 2.76
N SER A 103 0.60 -32.84 2.06
CA SER A 103 0.57 -33.39 0.71
C SER A 103 1.26 -32.43 -0.26
N LYS A 104 1.93 -32.97 -1.28
CA LYS A 104 2.65 -32.17 -2.28
C LYS A 104 1.74 -31.16 -2.97
N THR A 105 0.50 -31.55 -3.24
CA THR A 105 -0.53 -30.68 -3.82
C THR A 105 -0.82 -29.50 -2.90
N LEU A 106 -0.98 -29.71 -1.59
CA LEU A 106 -1.27 -28.65 -0.63
C LEU A 106 -0.10 -27.66 -0.54
N THR A 107 1.15 -28.14 -0.52
CA THR A 107 2.33 -27.29 -0.57
C THR A 107 2.36 -26.43 -1.83
N PHE A 108 2.11 -27.01 -3.01
CA PHE A 108 2.09 -26.27 -4.27
C PHE A 108 0.98 -25.22 -4.30
N SER A 109 -0.23 -25.58 -3.84
CA SER A 109 -1.36 -24.65 -3.74
C SER A 109 -1.06 -23.48 -2.81
N LEU A 110 -0.43 -23.72 -1.66
CA LEU A 110 -0.04 -22.65 -0.73
C LEU A 110 1.01 -21.72 -1.32
N VAL A 111 2.02 -22.27 -2.02
CA VAL A 111 3.04 -21.47 -2.68
C VAL A 111 2.43 -20.57 -3.75
N LEU A 112 1.58 -21.14 -4.58
CA LEU A 112 0.90 -20.44 -5.66
C LEU A 112 -0.04 -19.36 -5.09
N PHE A 113 -0.82 -19.67 -4.06
CA PHE A 113 -1.69 -18.72 -3.36
C PHE A 113 -0.89 -17.55 -2.78
N PHE A 114 0.25 -17.82 -2.15
CA PHE A 114 1.11 -16.78 -1.57
C PHE A 114 1.68 -15.84 -2.65
N ILE A 115 2.15 -16.39 -3.77
CA ILE A 115 2.62 -15.60 -4.92
C ILE A 115 1.51 -14.70 -5.45
N PHE A 116 0.30 -15.23 -5.62
CA PHE A 116 -0.84 -14.43 -6.08
C PHE A 116 -1.23 -13.35 -5.07
N SER A 117 -1.19 -13.63 -3.77
CA SER A 117 -1.46 -12.65 -2.72
C SER A 117 -0.46 -11.49 -2.76
N LEU A 118 0.84 -11.77 -2.94
CA LEU A 118 1.87 -10.75 -3.12
C LEU A 118 1.66 -9.93 -4.39
N LEU A 119 1.32 -10.59 -5.50
CA LEU A 119 1.02 -9.91 -6.76
C LEU A 119 -0.18 -8.96 -6.61
N GLN A 120 -1.23 -9.41 -5.94
CA GLN A 120 -2.42 -8.60 -5.64
C GLN A 120 -2.07 -7.40 -4.75
N MET A 121 -1.27 -7.61 -3.71
CA MET A 121 -0.79 -6.54 -2.83
C MET A 121 0.03 -5.50 -3.61
N PHE A 122 0.93 -5.96 -4.48
CA PHE A 122 1.73 -5.09 -5.34
C PHE A 122 0.86 -4.29 -6.32
N TYR A 123 -0.11 -4.94 -6.96
CA TYR A 123 -1.03 -4.30 -7.90
C TYR A 123 -1.85 -3.19 -7.24
N ILE A 124 -2.46 -3.47 -6.08
CA ILE A 124 -3.25 -2.48 -5.32
C ILE A 124 -2.39 -1.30 -4.90
N THR A 125 -1.19 -1.57 -4.38
CA THR A 125 -0.25 -0.53 -3.96
C THR A 125 0.16 0.35 -5.15
N SER A 126 0.44 -0.26 -6.30
CA SER A 126 0.80 0.44 -7.53
C SER A 126 -0.34 1.31 -8.06
N TYR A 127 -1.58 0.80 -8.04
CA TYR A 127 -2.77 1.55 -8.44
C TYR A 127 -3.00 2.78 -7.55
N LEU A 128 -2.96 2.60 -6.23
CA LEU A 128 -3.16 3.70 -5.28
C LEU A 128 -2.06 4.76 -5.42
N ASN A 129 -0.80 4.35 -5.59
CA ASN A 129 0.32 5.27 -5.75
C ASN A 129 0.22 6.12 -7.04
N ARG A 130 -0.46 5.63 -8.08
CA ARG A 130 -0.77 6.40 -9.29
C ARG A 130 -1.87 7.42 -9.05
N LYS A 131 -2.91 7.06 -8.30
CA LYS A 131 -4.04 7.95 -7.98
C LYS A 131 -3.63 9.10 -7.06
N THR A 132 -2.71 8.85 -6.13
CA THR A 132 -2.21 9.88 -5.21
C THR A 132 -1.17 10.82 -5.82
N LYS A 133 -0.73 10.59 -7.06
CA LYS A 133 0.24 11.45 -7.77
C LYS A 133 -0.43 12.36 -8.82
N SER A 134 -1.73 12.19 -9.06
CA SER A 134 -2.56 13.08 -9.89
C SER A 134 -3.28 14.10 -9.01
#